data_AF-A0A4S3MB79-F1
#
_entry.id   AF-A0A4S3MB79-F1
#
_cell.length_a   1.000
_cell.length_b   1.000
_cell.length_c   1.000
_cell.angle_alpha   90.00
_cell.angle_beta   90.00
_cell.angle_gamma   90.00
#
_symmetry.space_group_name_H-M   'P 1'
#
loop_
_entity.id
_entity.type
_entity.pdbx_description
1 polymer ?
#
loop_
_entity_poly.entity_id
_entity_poly.type
_entity_poly.pdbx_seq_one_letter_code
_entity_poly.pdbx_strand_id
1 'polypeptide(L)'
;MQQIWPKSTKHANNLSRKSKTGRKHFVTFTIFLITAIIGLLFGLLMMVAPHIQATNVGFEPSAQLSVFVRAYGAAILAATVLNYLVRNEPDSVALKAALWSNVTLHLLITALHVHVVATGVVALGAVIPGQVANFFILFGSLYFIRRMAA
;
A
#
# COMPACT_ATOMS: atom_id res chain seq x y z
N MET A 1 16.04 -62.55 -3.86
CA MET A 1 16.33 -61.23 -4.44
C MET A 1 15.24 -60.26 -4.00
N GLN A 2 15.52 -59.37 -3.05
CA GLN A 2 14.56 -58.38 -2.58
C GLN A 2 14.48 -57.23 -3.61
N GLN A 3 13.33 -57.11 -4.26
CA GLN A 3 13.02 -56.03 -5.18
C GLN A 3 12.81 -54.75 -4.38
N ILE A 4 13.84 -53.91 -4.33
CA ILE A 4 13.81 -52.59 -3.71
C ILE A 4 12.97 -51.69 -4.62
N TRP A 5 11.72 -51.43 -4.22
CA TRP A 5 10.85 -50.49 -4.91
C TRP A 5 11.44 -49.06 -4.85
N PRO A 6 11.52 -48.32 -5.97
CA PRO A 6 11.97 -46.94 -5.95
C PRO A 6 10.92 -46.09 -5.20
N LYS A 7 11.34 -45.45 -4.10
CA LYS A 7 10.51 -44.49 -3.36
C LYS A 7 10.06 -43.39 -4.32
N SER A 8 8.75 -43.24 -4.48
CA SER A 8 8.07 -42.29 -5.37
C SER A 8 8.55 -40.85 -5.13
N THR A 9 9.41 -40.34 -6.02
CA THR A 9 9.90 -38.95 -6.03
C THR A 9 8.80 -37.93 -6.34
N LYS A 10 7.65 -38.39 -6.89
CA LYS A 10 6.51 -37.52 -7.22
C LYS A 10 5.89 -36.87 -5.97
N HIS A 11 5.89 -37.55 -4.83
CA HIS A 11 5.24 -37.02 -3.63
C HIS A 11 6.03 -35.85 -3.01
N ALA A 12 7.35 -35.93 -3.01
CA ALA A 12 8.25 -34.87 -2.52
C ALA A 12 8.15 -33.58 -3.36
N ASN A 13 8.02 -33.70 -4.69
CA ASN A 13 7.88 -32.55 -5.58
C ASN A 13 6.55 -31.78 -5.37
N ASN A 14 5.46 -32.46 -5.05
CA ASN A 14 4.17 -31.82 -4.80
C ASN A 14 4.16 -31.02 -3.47
N LEU A 15 4.82 -31.52 -2.43
CA LEU A 15 4.92 -30.82 -1.14
C LEU A 15 5.76 -29.53 -1.26
N SER A 16 6.85 -29.57 -2.02
CA SER A 16 7.71 -28.42 -2.33
C SER A 16 6.97 -27.31 -3.09
N ARG A 17 6.12 -27.67 -4.07
CA ARG A 17 5.32 -26.69 -4.83
C ARG A 17 4.26 -26.01 -3.95
N LYS A 18 3.56 -26.77 -3.09
CA LYS A 18 2.49 -26.24 -2.24
C LYS A 18 3.00 -25.25 -1.17
N SER A 19 4.23 -25.42 -0.68
CA SER A 19 4.81 -24.50 0.30
C SER A 19 5.23 -23.16 -0.31
N LYS A 20 5.73 -23.15 -1.56
CA LYS A 20 6.16 -21.94 -2.26
C LYS A 20 5.00 -21.02 -2.63
N THR A 21 3.85 -21.57 -3.04
CA THR A 21 2.65 -20.79 -3.35
C THR A 21 2.05 -20.19 -2.07
N GLY A 22 1.95 -20.95 -0.99
CA GLY A 22 1.42 -20.46 0.29
C GLY A 22 2.20 -19.26 0.85
N ARG A 23 3.55 -19.28 0.77
CA ARG A 23 4.39 -18.16 1.22
C ARG A 23 4.19 -16.89 0.38
N LYS A 24 3.94 -17.02 -0.94
CA LYS A 24 3.67 -15.87 -1.83
C LYS A 24 2.39 -15.14 -1.40
N HIS A 25 1.31 -15.89 -1.18
CA HIS A 25 0.02 -15.32 -0.75
C HIS A 25 0.10 -14.63 0.61
N PHE A 26 0.83 -15.21 1.57
CA PHE A 26 0.95 -14.63 2.91
C PHE A 26 1.61 -13.24 2.91
N VAL A 27 2.66 -13.03 2.11
CA VAL A 27 3.36 -11.74 2.05
C VAL A 27 2.50 -10.67 1.38
N THR A 28 1.80 -11.01 0.29
CA THR A 28 0.83 -10.10 -0.37
C THR A 28 -0.25 -9.68 0.61
N PHE A 29 -0.88 -10.66 1.26
CA PHE A 29 -1.91 -10.42 2.25
C PHE A 29 -1.45 -9.44 3.33
N THR A 30 -0.24 -9.66 3.87
CA THR A 30 0.30 -8.86 4.98
C THR A 30 0.50 -7.39 4.57
N ILE A 31 1.11 -7.13 3.41
CA ILE A 31 1.41 -5.77 2.96
C ILE A 31 0.12 -4.98 2.63
N PHE A 32 -0.82 -5.61 1.93
CA PHE A 32 -2.10 -4.97 1.62
C PHE A 32 -2.94 -4.72 2.86
N LEU A 33 -2.92 -5.63 3.84
CA LEU A 33 -3.62 -5.45 5.11
C LEU A 33 -3.02 -4.30 5.93
N ILE A 34 -1.70 -4.23 6.06
CA ILE A 34 -1.02 -3.13 6.76
C ILE A 34 -1.33 -1.80 6.07
N THR A 35 -1.25 -1.76 4.73
CA THR A 35 -1.58 -0.58 3.94
C THR A 35 -3.02 -0.13 4.16
N ALA A 36 -3.96 -1.08 4.21
CA ALA A 36 -5.36 -0.79 4.47
C ALA A 36 -5.58 -0.27 5.91
N ILE A 37 -4.89 -0.80 6.91
CA ILE A 37 -4.99 -0.30 8.29
C ILE A 37 -4.46 1.13 8.39
N ILE A 38 -3.29 1.40 7.82
CA ILE A 38 -2.68 2.73 7.81
C ILE A 38 -3.60 3.72 7.08
N GLY A 39 -4.04 3.36 5.87
CA GLY A 39 -4.93 4.19 5.07
C GLY A 39 -6.28 4.45 5.76
N LEU A 40 -6.82 3.47 6.48
CA LEU A 40 -8.06 3.65 7.25
C LEU A 40 -7.86 4.69 8.36
N LEU A 41 -6.78 4.58 9.14
CA LEU A 41 -6.50 5.52 10.23
C LEU A 41 -6.29 6.95 9.71
N PHE A 42 -5.47 7.13 8.68
CA PHE A 42 -5.23 8.44 8.07
C PHE A 42 -6.48 9.01 7.40
N GLY A 43 -7.19 8.20 6.61
CA GLY A 43 -8.40 8.61 5.92
C GLY A 43 -9.51 9.04 6.89
N LEU A 44 -9.72 8.28 7.97
CA LEU A 44 -10.69 8.64 9.01
C LEU A 44 -10.28 9.90 9.77
N LEU A 45 -8.99 10.04 10.13
CA LEU A 45 -8.49 11.25 10.79
C LEU A 45 -8.78 12.49 9.93
N MET A 46 -8.52 12.42 8.63
CA MET A 46 -8.76 13.54 7.69
C MET A 46 -10.24 13.84 7.48
N MET A 47 -11.10 12.83 7.56
CA MET A 47 -12.55 12.99 7.45
C MET A 47 -13.15 13.64 8.70
N VAL A 48 -12.81 13.12 9.88
CA VAL A 48 -13.44 13.48 11.16
C VAL A 48 -12.78 14.71 11.77
N ALA A 49 -11.45 14.82 11.71
CA ALA A 49 -10.68 15.89 12.31
C ALA A 49 -9.70 16.53 11.30
N PRO A 50 -10.20 17.13 10.19
CA PRO A 50 -9.36 17.71 9.14
C PRO A 50 -8.43 18.83 9.66
N HIS A 51 -8.86 19.56 10.68
CA HIS A 51 -8.06 20.64 11.28
C HIS A 51 -6.79 20.09 11.95
N ILE A 52 -6.87 18.94 12.64
CA ILE A 52 -5.71 18.29 13.26
C ILE A 52 -4.69 17.91 12.17
N GLN A 53 -5.18 17.33 11.07
CA GLN A 53 -4.29 16.97 9.98
C GLN A 53 -3.65 18.21 9.33
N ALA A 54 -4.41 19.28 9.12
CA ALA A 54 -3.90 20.53 8.56
C ALA A 54 -2.80 21.14 9.44
N THR A 55 -3.02 21.21 10.76
CA THR A 55 -2.01 21.73 11.70
C THR A 55 -0.77 20.85 11.76
N ASN A 56 -0.93 19.52 11.68
CA ASN A 56 0.20 18.59 11.70
C ASN A 56 1.14 18.76 10.50
N VAL A 57 0.63 19.27 9.37
CA VAL A 57 1.43 19.58 8.18
C VAL A 57 1.79 21.06 8.07
N GLY A 58 1.52 21.86 9.11
CA GLY A 58 1.91 23.27 9.19
C GLY A 58 1.00 24.25 8.44
N PHE A 59 -0.21 23.84 8.05
CA PHE A 59 -1.19 24.77 7.49
C PHE A 59 -2.04 25.43 8.57
N GLU A 60 -2.34 26.72 8.37
CA GLU A 60 -3.36 27.43 9.15
C GLU A 60 -4.76 26.84 8.88
N PRO A 61 -5.51 26.41 9.91
CA PRO A 61 -6.84 25.87 9.73
C PRO A 61 -7.80 26.89 9.11
N SER A 62 -8.43 26.49 8.01
CA SER A 62 -9.53 27.25 7.41
C SER A 62 -10.67 26.31 7.00
N ALA A 63 -11.86 26.88 6.80
CA ALA A 63 -13.02 26.11 6.32
C ALA A 63 -12.74 25.51 4.94
N GLN A 64 -12.12 26.28 4.04
CA GLN A 64 -11.75 25.86 2.70
C GLN A 64 -10.76 24.71 2.74
N LEU A 65 -9.68 24.84 3.51
CA LEU A 65 -8.69 23.77 3.67
C LEU A 65 -9.31 22.51 4.27
N SER A 66 -10.24 22.65 5.23
CA SER A 66 -10.92 21.52 5.83
C SER A 66 -11.71 20.69 4.82
N VAL A 67 -12.36 21.35 3.84
CA VAL A 67 -13.05 20.66 2.74
C VAL A 67 -12.06 19.88 1.87
N PHE A 68 -10.92 20.48 1.51
CA PHE A 68 -9.88 19.81 0.74
C PHE A 68 -9.26 18.62 1.48
N VAL A 69 -8.96 18.78 2.77
CA VAL A 69 -8.42 17.72 3.63
C VAL A 69 -9.42 16.55 3.72
N ARG A 70 -10.72 16.82 3.87
CA ARG A 70 -11.75 15.77 3.84
C ARG A 70 -11.83 15.07 2.49
N ALA A 71 -11.80 15.82 1.38
CA ALA A 71 -11.80 15.23 0.04
C ALA A 71 -10.61 14.29 -0.17
N TYR A 72 -9.42 14.70 0.30
CA TYR A 72 -8.24 13.85 0.27
C TYR A 72 -8.36 12.63 1.20
N GLY A 73 -8.93 12.80 2.39
CA GLY A 73 -9.27 11.71 3.30
C GLY A 73 -10.21 10.68 2.66
N ALA A 74 -11.24 11.13 1.95
CA ALA A 74 -12.16 10.26 1.21
C ALA A 74 -11.44 9.48 0.09
N ALA A 75 -10.53 10.12 -0.64
CA ALA A 75 -9.71 9.45 -1.66
C ALA A 75 -8.81 8.36 -1.04
N ILE A 76 -8.19 8.64 0.11
CA ILE A 76 -7.41 7.63 0.86
C ILE A 76 -8.30 6.47 1.32
N LEU A 77 -9.51 6.75 1.80
CA LEU A 77 -10.45 5.70 2.21
C LEU A 77 -10.88 4.83 1.02
N ALA A 78 -11.12 5.42 -0.15
CA ALA A 78 -11.42 4.66 -1.36
C ALA A 78 -10.26 3.73 -1.76
N ALA A 79 -9.01 4.24 -1.74
CA ALA A 79 -7.83 3.44 -2.01
C ALA A 79 -7.62 2.34 -0.95
N THR A 80 -7.90 2.65 0.32
CA THR A 80 -7.90 1.70 1.44
C THR A 80 -8.87 0.54 1.21
N VAL A 81 -10.11 0.85 0.81
CA VAL A 81 -11.12 -0.17 0.51
C VAL A 81 -10.67 -1.04 -0.66
N LEU A 82 -10.14 -0.44 -1.73
CA LEU A 82 -9.62 -1.20 -2.86
C LEU A 82 -8.49 -2.15 -2.42
N ASN A 83 -7.50 -1.64 -1.69
CA ASN A 83 -6.38 -2.42 -1.16
C ASN A 83 -6.85 -3.56 -0.25
N TYR A 84 -7.85 -3.31 0.59
CA TYR A 84 -8.47 -4.35 1.41
C TYR A 84 -9.12 -5.42 0.52
N LEU A 85 -9.96 -5.03 -0.45
CA LEU A 85 -10.69 -5.97 -1.29
C LEU A 85 -9.76 -6.88 -2.10
N VAL A 86 -8.67 -6.35 -2.66
CA VAL A 86 -7.73 -7.13 -3.50
C VAL A 86 -6.69 -7.93 -2.72
N ARG A 87 -6.64 -7.83 -1.39
CA ARG A 87 -5.57 -8.43 -0.56
C ARG A 87 -5.42 -9.96 -0.70
N ASN A 88 -6.52 -10.64 -1.08
CA ASN A 88 -6.58 -12.09 -1.25
C ASN A 88 -6.68 -12.52 -2.72
N GLU A 89 -6.67 -11.57 -3.65
CA GLU A 89 -6.71 -11.88 -5.07
C GLU A 89 -5.45 -12.67 -5.47
N PRO A 90 -5.58 -13.71 -6.32
CA PRO A 90 -4.43 -14.32 -6.96
C PRO A 90 -3.73 -13.31 -7.89
N ASP A 91 -2.68 -13.73 -8.61
CA ASP A 91 -2.13 -12.89 -9.68
C ASP A 91 -3.22 -12.68 -10.75
N SER A 92 -3.89 -11.53 -10.66
CA SER A 92 -5.05 -11.15 -11.45
C SER A 92 -4.86 -9.75 -12.01
N VAL A 93 -5.62 -9.44 -13.07
CA VAL A 93 -5.64 -8.09 -13.67
C VAL A 93 -6.08 -7.04 -12.63
N ALA A 94 -7.02 -7.39 -11.74
CA ALA A 94 -7.48 -6.52 -10.67
C ALA A 94 -6.36 -6.19 -9.68
N LEU A 95 -5.58 -7.19 -9.24
CA LEU A 95 -4.44 -6.98 -8.36
C LEU A 95 -3.37 -6.08 -9.02
N LYS A 96 -3.06 -6.32 -10.30
CA LYS A 96 -2.12 -5.49 -11.07
C LYS A 96 -2.59 -4.05 -11.20
N ALA A 97 -3.88 -3.84 -11.48
CA ALA A 97 -4.47 -2.50 -11.57
C ALA A 97 -4.43 -1.75 -10.24
N ALA A 98 -4.73 -2.43 -9.12
CA ALA A 98 -4.63 -1.84 -7.78
C ALA A 98 -3.18 -1.45 -7.43
N LEU A 99 -2.21 -2.31 -7.73
CA LEU A 99 -0.79 -2.02 -7.52
C LEU A 99 -0.32 -0.81 -8.34
N TRP A 100 -0.68 -0.74 -9.62
CA TRP A 100 -0.34 0.41 -10.46
C TRP A 100 -1.02 1.70 -9.99
N SER A 101 -2.26 1.59 -9.50
CA SER A 101 -2.96 2.73 -8.90
C SER A 101 -2.22 3.25 -7.67
N ASN A 102 -1.74 2.35 -6.79
CA ASN A 102 -0.91 2.73 -5.64
C ASN A 102 0.40 3.40 -6.08
N VAL A 103 1.11 2.83 -7.08
CA VAL A 103 2.35 3.41 -7.59
C VAL A 103 2.13 4.82 -8.10
N THR A 104 1.14 5.02 -8.98
CA THR A 104 0.83 6.34 -9.54
C THR A 104 0.44 7.33 -8.45
N LEU A 105 -0.48 6.94 -7.55
CA LEU A 105 -0.95 7.81 -6.49
C LEU A 105 0.20 8.25 -5.58
N HIS A 106 1.00 7.33 -5.06
CA HIS A 106 2.07 7.67 -4.12
C HIS A 106 3.23 8.42 -4.80
N LEU A 107 3.51 8.16 -6.07
CA LEU A 107 4.49 8.94 -6.82
C LEU A 107 4.06 10.40 -6.97
N LEU A 108 2.78 10.63 -7.32
CA LEU A 108 2.22 11.99 -7.44
C LEU A 108 2.21 12.71 -6.08
N ILE A 109 1.83 12.02 -5.00
CA ILE A 109 1.86 12.59 -3.64
C ILE A 109 3.30 12.94 -3.24
N THR A 110 4.27 12.07 -3.52
CA THR A 110 5.68 12.37 -3.23
C THR A 110 6.16 13.59 -4.01
N ALA A 111 5.83 13.71 -5.30
CA ALA A 111 6.17 14.88 -6.10
C ALA A 111 5.55 16.17 -5.55
N LEU A 112 4.28 16.10 -5.13
CA LEU A 112 3.59 17.23 -4.50
C LEU A 112 4.28 17.65 -3.18
N HIS A 113 4.66 16.69 -2.32
CA HIS A 113 5.40 16.97 -1.10
C HIS A 113 6.75 17.63 -1.36
N VAL A 114 7.50 17.17 -2.37
CA VAL A 114 8.76 17.81 -2.77
C VAL A 114 8.50 19.25 -3.22
N HIS A 115 7.46 19.47 -4.01
CA HIS A 115 7.10 20.80 -4.48
C HIS A 115 6.74 21.75 -3.33
N VAL A 116 5.85 21.37 -2.41
CA VAL A 116 5.42 22.25 -1.31
C VAL A 116 6.53 22.54 -0.29
N VAL A 117 7.46 21.61 -0.11
CA VAL A 117 8.66 21.85 0.70
C VAL A 117 9.62 22.79 -0.03
N ALA A 118 9.84 22.59 -1.33
CA ALA A 118 10.71 23.43 -2.13
C ALA A 118 10.23 24.89 -2.24
N THR A 119 8.91 25.11 -2.20
CA THR A 119 8.32 26.46 -2.18
C THR A 119 8.25 27.08 -0.79
N GLY A 120 8.70 26.38 0.26
CA GLY A 120 8.66 26.86 1.64
C GLY A 120 7.25 26.94 2.23
N VAL A 121 6.24 26.34 1.57
CA VAL A 121 4.85 26.33 2.05
C VAL A 121 4.72 25.43 3.27
N VAL A 122 5.47 24.33 3.30
CA VAL A 122 5.49 23.37 4.41
C VAL A 122 6.94 23.07 4.81
N ALA A 123 7.21 23.01 6.11
CA ALA A 123 8.51 22.58 6.61
C ALA A 123 8.76 21.08 6.31
N LEU A 124 10.01 20.73 5.94
CA LEU A 124 10.37 19.34 5.64
C LEU A 124 9.97 18.37 6.76
N GLY A 125 10.15 18.75 8.03
CA GLY A 125 9.80 17.92 9.19
C GLY A 125 8.31 17.53 9.24
N ALA A 126 7.43 18.39 8.71
CA ALA A 126 5.99 18.19 8.76
C ALA A 126 5.50 17.15 7.72
N VAL A 127 6.26 16.90 6.64
CA VAL A 127 5.91 15.89 5.62
C VAL A 127 6.53 14.52 5.88
N ILE A 128 7.59 14.43 6.72
CA ILE A 128 8.33 13.18 6.95
C ILE A 128 7.42 12.00 7.33
N PRO A 129 6.51 12.10 8.32
CA PRO A 129 5.68 10.97 8.71
C PRO A 129 4.82 10.44 7.55
N GLY A 130 4.22 11.34 6.76
CA GLY A 130 3.46 10.97 5.57
C GLY A 130 4.32 10.36 4.47
N GLN A 131 5.55 10.85 4.28
CA GLN A 131 6.48 10.31 3.29
C GLN A 131 6.96 8.90 3.60
N VAL A 132 7.12 8.55 4.88
CA VAL A 132 7.44 7.17 5.28
C VAL A 132 6.32 6.22 4.82
N ALA A 133 5.04 6.58 5.05
CA ALA A 133 3.91 5.78 4.58
C ALA A 133 3.87 5.69 3.04
N ASN A 134 4.09 6.80 2.35
CA ASN A 134 4.12 6.83 0.88
C ASN A 134 5.19 5.91 0.30
N PHE A 135 6.42 5.96 0.83
CA PHE A 135 7.50 5.11 0.35
C PHE A 135 7.27 3.64 0.66
N PHE A 136 6.73 3.31 1.84
CA PHE A 136 6.37 1.95 2.17
C PHE A 136 5.40 1.36 1.14
N ILE A 137 4.34 2.10 0.79
CA ILE A 137 3.32 1.63 -0.15
C ILE A 137 3.84 1.63 -1.59
N LEU A 138 4.58 2.67 -1.99
CA LEU A 138 5.18 2.79 -3.33
C LEU A 138 6.16 1.64 -3.61
N PHE A 139 7.15 1.46 -2.73
CA PHE A 139 8.17 0.41 -2.92
C PHE A 139 7.59 -0.99 -2.71
N GLY A 140 6.65 -1.16 -1.78
CA GLY A 140 5.90 -2.41 -1.61
C GLY A 140 5.14 -2.79 -2.89
N SER A 141 4.47 -1.82 -3.52
CA SER A 141 3.72 -2.04 -4.75
C SER A 141 4.64 -2.37 -5.93
N LEU A 142 5.72 -1.61 -6.11
CA LEU A 142 6.73 -1.88 -7.15
C LEU A 142 7.39 -3.26 -6.99
N TYR A 143 7.68 -3.65 -5.75
CA TYR A 143 8.22 -4.97 -5.44
C TYR A 143 7.26 -6.09 -5.90
N PHE A 144 5.96 -5.97 -5.62
CA PHE A 144 4.99 -6.97 -6.05
C PHE A 144 4.78 -7.03 -7.56
N ILE A 145 4.73 -5.87 -8.24
CA ILE A 145 4.63 -5.82 -9.70
C ILE A 145 5.80 -6.59 -10.33
N ARG A 146 7.03 -6.31 -9.89
CA ARG A 146 8.23 -7.02 -10.39
C ARG A 146 8.18 -8.52 -10.10
N ARG A 147 7.67 -8.91 -8.93
CA ARG A 147 7.56 -10.32 -8.52
C ARG A 147 6.51 -11.10 -9.31
N MET A 148 5.48 -10.46 -9.82
CA MET A 148 4.47 -11.11 -10.68
C MET A 148 4.92 -11.22 -12.14
N ALA A 149 5.86 -10.37 -12.57
CA ALA A 149 6.44 -10.42 -13.91
C ALA A 149 7.51 -11.51 -14.09
N ALA A 150 7.99 -12.10 -12.99
CA ALA A 150 9.05 -13.12 -12.95
C ALA A 150 8.49 -14.52 -12.65
#